data_AF-A0A957UB45-F1
#
_entry.id   AF-A0A957UB45-F1
#
_cell.length_a   1.000
_cell.length_b   1.000
_cell.length_c   1.000
_cell.angle_alpha   90.00
_cell.angle_beta   90.00
_cell.angle_gamma   90.00
#
_symmetry.space_group_name_H-M   'P 1'
#
loop_
_entity.id
_entity.type
_entity.pdbx_description
1 polymer ?
#
loop_
_entity_poly.entity_id
_entity_poly.type
_entity_poly.pdbx_seq_one_letter_code
_entity_poly.pdbx_strand_id
1 'polypeptide(L)'
;DLMMPEMDGFGVLAAMHGEPATRDIPVVVVTGRTLTAAEMERLNRGVVSVLGKGLYSLEETLAHLDAALERQRKLSSDAQRLVRLAMAYLHEHYAEPLTRADIARHVGLDEDYLTYCFRQELGVTPIAYLNRYRVNQAKSLLTQTDKSVTFIAQEVGFTDSRYFSRIFRREVGVSPDAFRRA
;
A
#
# COMPACT_ATOMS: atom_id res chain seq x y z
N ASP A 1 -1.95 7.08 -12.23
CA ASP A 1 -1.88 5.59 -12.21
C ASP A 1 -0.55 5.15 -12.78
N LEU A 2 -0.07 3.94 -12.48
CA LEU A 2 1.14 3.38 -13.10
C LEU A 2 0.85 2.46 -14.29
N MET A 3 -0.41 2.04 -14.47
CA MET A 3 -0.87 1.29 -15.64
C MET A 3 -1.76 2.19 -16.50
N MET A 4 -1.30 2.54 -17.69
CA MET A 4 -2.09 3.29 -18.68
C MET A 4 -1.78 2.75 -20.09
N PRO A 5 -2.72 2.83 -21.05
CA PRO A 5 -2.62 2.09 -22.32
C PRO A 5 -1.49 2.55 -23.24
N GLU A 6 -1.20 3.86 -23.28
CA GLU A 6 -0.26 4.46 -24.23
C GLU A 6 1.14 4.71 -23.63
N MET A 7 1.18 5.24 -22.41
CA MET A 7 2.42 5.54 -21.68
C MET A 7 2.25 5.10 -20.23
N ASP A 8 3.13 4.25 -19.72
CA ASP A 8 3.07 3.86 -18.31
C ASP A 8 3.33 5.06 -17.39
N GLY A 9 2.86 5.00 -16.15
CA GLY A 9 2.98 6.15 -15.24
C GLY A 9 4.44 6.50 -14.91
N PHE A 10 5.37 5.57 -15.09
CA PHE A 10 6.80 5.85 -14.97
C PHE A 10 7.35 6.68 -16.13
N GLY A 11 6.90 6.42 -17.36
CA GLY A 11 7.20 7.21 -18.54
C GLY A 11 6.70 8.65 -18.38
N VAL A 12 5.48 8.81 -17.87
CA VAL A 12 4.93 10.14 -17.55
C VAL A 12 5.80 10.86 -16.52
N LEU A 13 6.19 10.20 -15.43
CA LEU A 13 7.08 10.77 -14.42
C LEU A 13 8.44 11.18 -15.01
N ALA A 14 9.01 10.36 -15.91
CA ALA A 14 10.27 10.67 -16.56
C ALA A 14 10.16 11.89 -17.48
N ALA A 15 9.08 11.98 -18.27
CA ALA A 15 8.80 13.12 -19.13
C ALA A 15 8.60 14.42 -18.32
N MET A 16 7.78 14.36 -17.27
CA MET A 16 7.52 15.51 -16.40
C MET A 16 8.80 16.07 -15.77
N HIS A 17 9.73 15.22 -15.33
CA HIS A 17 11.01 15.67 -14.79
C HIS A 17 11.98 16.25 -15.82
N GLY A 18 11.84 15.86 -17.09
CA GLY A 18 12.65 16.40 -18.19
C GLY A 18 12.29 17.84 -18.58
N GLU A 19 11.08 18.29 -18.23
CA GLU A 19 10.55 19.60 -18.61
C GLU A 19 10.57 20.61 -17.45
N PRO A 20 11.22 21.79 -17.61
CA PRO A 20 11.33 22.79 -16.55
C PRO A 20 9.99 23.29 -15.99
N ALA A 21 8.93 23.27 -16.80
CA ALA A 21 7.60 23.72 -16.41
C ALA A 21 6.88 22.74 -15.48
N THR A 22 7.25 21.44 -15.53
CA THR A 22 6.52 20.36 -14.85
C THR A 22 7.36 19.61 -13.82
N ARG A 23 8.69 19.75 -13.85
CA ARG A 23 9.61 18.99 -12.98
C ARG A 23 9.40 19.18 -11.48
N ASP A 24 8.84 20.31 -11.07
CA ASP A 24 8.63 20.67 -9.66
C ASP A 24 7.18 20.42 -9.20
N ILE A 25 6.32 19.89 -10.07
CA ILE A 25 4.93 19.56 -9.74
C ILE A 25 4.93 18.30 -8.85
N PRO A 26 4.34 18.35 -7.65
CA PRO A 26 4.24 17.17 -6.80
C PRO A 26 3.34 16.11 -7.44
N VAL A 27 3.83 14.87 -7.55
CA VAL A 27 3.05 13.76 -8.10
C VAL A 27 2.61 12.81 -6.99
N VAL A 28 1.32 12.47 -6.99
CA VAL A 28 0.77 11.39 -6.16
C VAL A 28 0.47 10.20 -7.06
N VAL A 29 1.02 9.04 -6.72
CA VAL A 29 0.80 7.81 -7.46
C VAL A 29 -0.29 7.01 -6.79
N VAL A 30 -1.37 6.74 -7.52
CA VAL A 30 -2.44 5.83 -7.07
C VAL A 30 -2.45 4.61 -7.98
N THR A 31 -2.11 3.44 -7.44
CA THR A 31 -1.94 2.20 -8.22
C THR A 31 -2.57 0.99 -7.54
N GLY A 32 -3.20 0.11 -8.32
CA GLY A 32 -3.66 -1.21 -7.85
C GLY A 32 -2.61 -2.30 -8.03
N ARG A 33 -1.47 -1.98 -8.65
CA ARG A 33 -0.39 -2.92 -8.95
C ARG A 33 0.50 -3.11 -7.72
N THR A 34 0.86 -4.35 -7.46
CA THR A 34 1.99 -4.69 -6.58
C THR A 34 3.28 -4.15 -7.18
N LEU A 35 3.98 -3.30 -6.45
CA LEU A 35 5.24 -2.73 -6.88
C LEU A 35 6.41 -3.46 -6.26
N THR A 36 7.39 -3.82 -7.09
CA THR A 36 8.68 -4.37 -6.68
C THR A 36 9.52 -3.31 -5.97
N ALA A 37 10.57 -3.74 -5.25
CA ALA A 37 11.52 -2.82 -4.63
C ALA A 37 12.16 -1.87 -5.66
N ALA A 38 12.56 -2.39 -6.83
CA ALA A 38 13.14 -1.59 -7.91
C ALA A 38 12.16 -0.54 -8.46
N GLU A 39 10.88 -0.88 -8.58
CA GLU A 39 9.83 0.06 -8.98
C GLU A 39 9.59 1.13 -7.92
N MET A 40 9.51 0.74 -6.64
CA MET A 40 9.41 1.68 -5.53
C MET A 40 10.61 2.63 -5.46
N GLU A 41 11.80 2.15 -5.80
CA GLU A 41 12.99 3.00 -5.87
C GLU A 41 12.90 4.09 -6.94
N ARG A 42 12.33 3.75 -8.10
CA ARG A 42 12.07 4.73 -9.18
C ARG A 42 11.11 5.83 -8.73
N LEU A 43 10.18 5.51 -7.82
CA LEU A 43 9.23 6.49 -7.26
C LEU A 43 9.86 7.40 -6.20
N ASN A 44 11.09 7.14 -5.71
CA ASN A 44 11.72 8.03 -4.74
C ASN A 44 11.99 9.45 -5.27
N ARG A 45 11.97 9.64 -6.60
CA ARG A 45 12.19 10.93 -7.24
C ARG A 45 10.85 11.47 -7.75
N GLY A 46 10.46 12.64 -7.26
CA GLY A 46 9.28 13.37 -7.74
C GLY A 46 7.92 12.90 -7.26
N VAL A 47 7.83 11.71 -6.65
CA VAL A 47 6.59 11.23 -6.07
C VAL A 47 6.54 11.57 -4.59
N VAL A 48 5.46 12.24 -4.20
CA VAL A 48 5.22 12.67 -2.82
C VAL A 48 4.57 11.56 -2.01
N SER A 49 3.69 10.76 -2.64
CA SER A 49 3.01 9.65 -1.98
C SER A 49 2.62 8.56 -2.98
N VAL A 50 2.59 7.31 -2.51
CA VAL A 50 2.15 6.12 -3.26
C VAL A 50 0.99 5.49 -2.51
N LEU A 51 -0.20 5.55 -3.09
CA LEU A 51 -1.43 5.02 -2.52
C LEU A 51 -1.90 3.78 -3.29
N GLY A 52 -2.17 2.70 -2.55
CA GLY A 52 -2.78 1.49 -3.09
C GLY A 52 -4.26 1.70 -3.38
N LYS A 53 -4.73 1.40 -4.60
CA LYS A 53 -6.15 1.45 -4.95
C LYS A 53 -6.94 0.50 -4.06
N GLY A 54 -7.95 1.02 -3.38
CA GLY A 54 -8.83 0.24 -2.50
C GLY A 54 -8.23 -0.09 -1.13
N LEU A 55 -7.06 0.45 -0.78
CA LEU A 55 -6.48 0.32 0.57
C LEU A 55 -6.85 1.47 1.52
N TYR A 56 -7.40 2.55 0.98
CA TYR A 56 -7.73 3.76 1.71
C TYR A 56 -9.19 4.13 1.48
N SER A 57 -9.83 4.67 2.51
CA SER A 57 -11.13 5.33 2.37
C SER A 57 -11.00 6.60 1.52
N LEU A 58 -12.13 7.15 1.07
CA LEU A 58 -12.14 8.45 0.38
C LEU A 58 -11.56 9.56 1.28
N GLU A 59 -11.93 9.56 2.56
CA GLU A 59 -11.45 10.53 3.54
C GLU A 59 -9.94 10.42 3.78
N GLU A 60 -9.42 9.19 3.93
CA GLU A 60 -7.97 8.96 4.05
C GLU A 60 -7.24 9.41 2.78
N THR A 61 -7.81 9.13 1.60
CA THR A 61 -7.24 9.54 0.31
C THR A 61 -7.18 11.07 0.20
N LEU A 62 -8.25 11.76 0.58
CA LEU A 62 -8.28 13.23 0.59
C LEU A 62 -7.24 13.81 1.55
N ALA A 63 -7.13 13.27 2.77
CA ALA A 63 -6.13 13.70 3.73
C ALA A 63 -4.70 13.53 3.22
N HIS A 64 -4.41 12.45 2.48
CA HIS A 64 -3.11 12.26 1.83
C HIS A 64 -2.86 13.27 0.70
N LEU A 65 -3.87 13.62 -0.09
CA LEU A 65 -3.75 14.63 -1.14
C LEU A 65 -3.50 16.02 -0.57
N ASP A 66 -4.23 16.41 0.49
CA ASP A 66 -4.05 17.70 1.16
C ASP A 66 -2.62 17.82 1.72
N ALA A 67 -2.13 16.79 2.42
CA ALA A 67 -0.76 16.76 2.93
C ALA A 67 0.29 16.88 1.80
N ALA A 68 0.04 16.25 0.65
CA ALA A 68 0.93 16.34 -0.51
C ALA A 68 0.92 17.75 -1.15
N LEU A 69 -0.24 18.39 -1.22
CA LEU A 69 -0.41 19.75 -1.76
C LEU A 69 0.21 20.81 -0.84
N GLU A 70 0.08 20.65 0.47
CA GLU A 70 0.66 21.56 1.48
C GLU A 70 2.19 21.45 1.57
N ARG A 71 2.82 20.51 0.83
CA ARG A 71 4.27 20.22 0.86
C ARG A 71 4.80 19.96 2.28
N GLN A 72 3.95 19.54 3.20
CA GLN A 72 4.34 19.19 4.57
C GLN A 72 5.09 17.85 4.58
N ARG A 73 6.38 17.87 4.24
CA ARG A 73 7.24 16.71 4.41
C ARG A 73 7.52 16.52 5.91
N LYS A 74 6.73 15.65 6.55
CA LYS A 74 6.94 15.26 7.95
C LYS A 74 8.12 14.29 8.13
N LEU A 75 8.51 13.60 7.06
CA LEU A 75 9.62 12.65 7.03
C LEU A 75 10.76 13.14 6.12
N SER A 76 11.98 12.71 6.44
CA SER A 76 13.12 12.86 5.53
C SER A 76 12.93 12.01 4.27
N SER A 77 13.59 12.38 3.17
CA SER A 77 13.57 11.59 1.92
C SER A 77 14.00 10.14 2.15
N ASP A 78 14.98 9.93 3.03
CA ASP A 78 15.48 8.61 3.37
C ASP A 78 14.46 7.79 4.14
N ALA A 79 13.75 8.39 5.11
CA ALA A 79 12.70 7.69 5.84
C ALA A 79 11.53 7.29 4.93
N GLN A 80 11.13 8.17 3.99
CA GLN A 80 10.12 7.85 2.99
C GLN A 80 10.55 6.71 2.06
N ARG A 81 11.82 6.72 1.63
CA ARG A 81 12.40 5.63 0.84
C ARG A 81 12.32 4.30 1.60
N LEU A 82 12.65 4.28 2.89
CA LEU A 82 12.59 3.08 3.71
C LEU A 82 11.15 2.58 3.89
N VAL A 83 10.17 3.47 4.04
CA VAL A 83 8.74 3.09 4.03
C VAL A 83 8.34 2.44 2.72
N ARG A 84 8.75 3.00 1.57
CA ARG A 84 8.47 2.42 0.25
C ARG A 84 9.11 1.05 0.05
N LEU A 85 10.34 0.84 0.54
CA LEU A 85 10.98 -0.47 0.55
C LEU A 85 10.23 -1.48 1.44
N ALA A 86 9.80 -1.04 2.62
CA ALA A 86 8.99 -1.89 3.50
C ALA A 86 7.65 -2.26 2.85
N MET A 87 7.00 -1.33 2.12
CA MET A 87 5.78 -1.62 1.35
C MET A 87 6.04 -2.68 0.27
N ALA A 88 7.15 -2.60 -0.47
CA ALA A 88 7.51 -3.60 -1.47
C ALA A 88 7.68 -4.98 -0.83
N TYR A 89 8.45 -5.05 0.26
CA TYR A 89 8.64 -6.28 1.03
C TYR A 89 7.29 -6.87 1.51
N LEU A 90 6.42 -6.02 2.07
CA LEU A 90 5.09 -6.43 2.50
C LEU A 90 4.24 -6.97 1.36
N HIS A 91 4.31 -6.38 0.16
CA HIS A 91 3.54 -6.84 -0.99
C HIS A 91 4.06 -8.14 -1.59
N GLU A 92 5.36 -8.41 -1.50
CA GLU A 92 5.98 -9.65 -1.98
C GLU A 92 5.70 -10.81 -1.03
N HIS A 93 5.79 -10.55 0.28
CA HIS A 93 5.70 -11.55 1.33
C HIS A 93 4.35 -11.56 2.07
N TYR A 94 3.31 -10.93 1.52
CA TYR A 94 2.05 -10.71 2.24
C TYR A 94 1.38 -12.00 2.72
N ALA A 95 1.56 -13.13 2.03
CA ALA A 95 0.97 -14.41 2.42
C ALA A 95 1.69 -15.08 3.60
N GLU A 96 2.88 -14.60 3.97
CA GLU A 96 3.72 -15.19 5.01
C GLU A 96 3.36 -14.67 6.42
N PRO A 97 3.65 -15.41 7.50
CA PRO A 97 3.42 -14.94 8.86
C PRO A 97 4.44 -13.87 9.28
N LEU A 98 4.29 -12.65 8.76
CA LEU A 98 5.17 -11.51 9.03
C LEU A 98 4.84 -10.82 10.36
N THR A 99 5.87 -10.54 11.16
CA THR A 99 5.79 -9.69 12.34
C THR A 99 6.33 -8.28 12.08
N ARG A 100 6.06 -7.35 12.99
CA ARG A 100 6.63 -6.00 12.93
C ARG A 100 8.17 -6.03 12.96
N ALA A 101 8.74 -6.94 13.76
CA ALA A 101 10.18 -7.13 13.86
C ALA A 101 10.81 -7.57 12.53
N ASP A 102 10.12 -8.44 11.78
CA ASP A 102 10.64 -8.94 10.49
C ASP A 102 10.70 -7.82 9.45
N ILE A 103 9.66 -6.99 9.39
CA ILE A 103 9.61 -5.84 8.49
C ILE A 103 10.70 -4.84 8.86
N ALA A 104 10.84 -4.51 10.14
CA ALA A 104 11.81 -3.55 10.63
C ALA A 104 13.25 -4.02 10.33
N ARG A 105 13.54 -5.30 10.60
CA ARG A 105 14.81 -5.94 10.28
C ARG A 105 15.13 -5.90 8.78
N HIS A 106 14.14 -6.16 7.92
CA HIS A 106 14.34 -6.16 6.47
C HIS A 106 14.81 -4.79 5.95
N VAL A 107 14.27 -3.70 6.48
CA VAL A 107 14.65 -2.34 6.06
C VAL A 107 15.71 -1.68 6.95
N GLY A 108 16.25 -2.40 7.94
CA GLY A 108 17.28 -1.89 8.84
C GLY A 108 16.81 -0.78 9.79
N LEU A 109 15.54 -0.84 10.22
CA LEU A 109 14.94 0.12 11.16
C LEU A 109 14.62 -0.53 12.51
N ASP A 110 14.53 0.32 13.53
CA ASP A 110 13.86 -0.03 14.78
C ASP A 110 12.34 -0.19 14.57
N GLU A 111 11.69 -1.07 15.34
CA GLU A 111 10.26 -1.37 15.21
C GLU A 111 9.34 -0.17 15.49
N ASP A 112 9.68 0.65 16.48
CA ASP A 112 8.90 1.81 16.86
C ASP A 112 9.15 2.95 15.89
N TYR A 113 10.38 3.09 15.39
CA TYR A 113 10.68 4.02 14.31
C TYR A 113 9.98 3.63 12.99
N LEU A 114 9.95 2.35 12.62
CA LEU A 114 9.16 1.86 11.48
C LEU A 114 7.68 2.21 11.67
N THR A 115 7.13 1.99 12.86
CA THR A 115 5.74 2.30 13.18
C THR A 115 5.45 3.79 13.05
N TYR A 116 6.36 4.63 13.55
CA TYR A 116 6.28 6.07 13.42
C TYR A 116 6.28 6.49 11.95
N CYS A 117 7.24 6.01 11.15
CA CYS A 117 7.36 6.33 9.73
C CYS A 117 6.10 5.92 8.94
N PHE A 118 5.56 4.72 9.18
CA PHE A 118 4.32 4.28 8.56
C PHE A 118 3.12 5.16 8.93
N ARG A 119 3.01 5.60 10.20
CA ARG A 119 1.92 6.50 10.60
C ARG A 119 2.05 7.88 9.97
N GLN A 120 3.25 8.40 9.86
CA GLN A 120 3.48 9.71 9.23
C GLN A 120 3.23 9.69 7.73
N GLU A 121 3.67 8.63 7.04
CA GLU A 121 3.57 8.55 5.58
C GLU A 121 2.21 8.00 5.11
N LEU A 122 1.70 6.96 5.78
CA LEU A 122 0.55 6.16 5.34
C LEU A 122 -0.64 6.20 6.31
N GLY A 123 -0.55 6.93 7.43
CA GLY A 123 -1.63 7.07 8.41
C GLY A 123 -1.91 5.83 9.27
N VAL A 124 -1.23 4.71 9.02
CA VAL A 124 -1.49 3.41 9.68
C VAL A 124 -0.22 2.75 10.18
N THR A 125 -0.32 1.67 10.95
CA THR A 125 0.85 0.88 11.35
C THR A 125 1.25 -0.11 10.23
N PRO A 126 2.49 -0.65 10.22
CA PRO A 126 2.92 -1.64 9.23
C PRO A 126 2.02 -2.87 9.17
N ILE A 127 1.57 -3.37 10.33
CA ILE A 127 0.68 -4.54 10.42
C ILE A 127 -0.75 -4.20 9.95
N ALA A 128 -1.25 -3.00 10.24
CA ALA A 128 -2.54 -2.56 9.72
C ALA A 128 -2.51 -2.43 8.19
N TYR A 129 -1.42 -1.88 7.64
CA TYR A 129 -1.20 -1.82 6.19
C TYR A 129 -1.17 -3.21 5.56
N LEU A 130 -0.39 -4.14 6.12
CA LEU A 130 -0.34 -5.53 5.66
C LEU A 130 -1.74 -6.17 5.64
N ASN A 131 -2.50 -6.02 6.73
CA ASN A 131 -3.85 -6.57 6.82
C ASN A 131 -4.81 -5.96 5.78
N ARG A 132 -4.73 -4.65 5.52
CA ARG A 132 -5.49 -3.99 4.44
C ARG A 132 -5.13 -4.56 3.07
N TYR A 133 -3.84 -4.75 2.82
CA TYR A 133 -3.36 -5.34 1.58
C TYR A 133 -3.87 -6.77 1.40
N ARG A 134 -3.79 -7.62 2.44
CA ARG A 134 -4.34 -8.99 2.42
C ARG A 134 -5.84 -9.03 2.16
N VAL A 135 -6.60 -8.12 2.79
CA VAL A 135 -8.05 -7.99 2.53
C VAL A 135 -8.30 -7.62 1.07
N ASN A 136 -7.50 -6.72 0.51
CA ASN A 136 -7.64 -6.35 -0.89
C ASN A 136 -7.36 -7.53 -1.84
N GLN A 137 -6.34 -8.34 -1.56
CA GLN A 137 -6.09 -9.59 -2.29
C GLN A 137 -7.25 -10.59 -2.13
N ALA A 138 -7.80 -10.71 -0.92
CA ALA A 138 -8.95 -11.57 -0.66
C ALA A 138 -10.19 -11.15 -1.43
N LYS A 139 -10.44 -9.85 -1.64
CA LYS A 139 -11.56 -9.35 -2.47
C LYS A 139 -11.48 -9.88 -3.90
N SER A 140 -10.28 -9.91 -4.49
CA SER A 140 -10.07 -10.49 -5.82
C SER A 140 -10.36 -11.98 -5.83
N LEU A 141 -9.84 -12.75 -4.85
CA LEU A 141 -10.10 -14.19 -4.76
C LEU A 141 -11.58 -14.51 -4.50
N LEU A 142 -12.28 -13.68 -3.72
CA LEU A 142 -13.71 -13.84 -3.42
C LEU A 142 -14.60 -13.63 -4.64
N THR A 143 -14.17 -12.81 -5.61
CA THR A 143 -14.93 -12.47 -6.82
C THR A 143 -14.55 -13.33 -8.02
N GLN A 144 -13.35 -13.93 -8.01
CA GLN A 144 -12.82 -14.70 -9.13
C GLN A 144 -12.85 -16.22 -8.90
N THR A 145 -13.17 -16.68 -7.68
CA THR A 145 -13.12 -18.10 -7.33
C THR A 145 -14.23 -18.51 -6.36
N ASP A 146 -14.56 -19.80 -6.36
CA ASP A 146 -15.51 -20.42 -5.42
C ASP A 146 -14.85 -21.01 -4.16
N LYS A 147 -13.56 -20.74 -3.94
CA LYS A 147 -12.80 -21.24 -2.78
C LYS A 147 -13.48 -20.86 -1.47
N SER A 148 -13.38 -21.65 -0.41
CA SER A 148 -14.02 -21.30 0.87
C SER A 148 -13.38 -20.04 1.49
N VAL A 149 -14.15 -19.29 2.28
CA VAL A 149 -13.63 -18.11 3.01
C VAL A 149 -12.43 -18.48 3.89
N THR A 150 -12.46 -19.65 4.53
CA THR A 150 -11.35 -20.17 5.33
C THR A 150 -10.11 -20.42 4.49
N PHE A 151 -10.27 -21.01 3.30
CA PHE A 151 -9.14 -21.26 2.40
C PHE A 151 -8.54 -19.94 1.90
N ILE A 152 -9.38 -18.99 1.49
CA ILE A 152 -8.93 -17.66 1.06
C ILE A 152 -8.19 -16.94 2.19
N ALA A 153 -8.69 -17.02 3.44
CA ALA A 153 -8.03 -16.43 4.60
C ALA A 153 -6.59 -16.96 4.75
N GLN A 154 -6.41 -18.28 4.65
CA GLN A 154 -5.10 -18.92 4.72
C GLN A 154 -4.22 -18.54 3.53
N GLU A 155 -4.77 -18.53 2.32
CA GLU A 155 -4.06 -18.20 1.08
C GLU A 155 -3.51 -16.77 1.10
N VAL A 156 -4.21 -15.81 1.71
CA VAL A 156 -3.73 -14.43 1.86
C VAL A 156 -2.94 -14.19 3.15
N GLY A 157 -2.62 -15.23 3.92
CA GLY A 157 -1.72 -15.16 5.08
C GLY A 157 -2.38 -14.89 6.44
N PHE A 158 -3.69 -15.09 6.59
CA PHE A 158 -4.35 -15.15 7.90
C PHE A 158 -4.39 -16.59 8.43
N THR A 159 -3.80 -16.81 9.60
CA THR A 159 -3.84 -18.10 10.30
C THR A 159 -5.19 -18.39 10.97
N ASP A 160 -5.94 -17.34 11.32
CA ASP A 160 -7.27 -17.44 11.95
C ASP A 160 -8.34 -16.81 11.04
N SER A 161 -9.28 -17.64 10.56
CA SER A 161 -10.38 -17.22 9.68
C SER A 161 -11.42 -16.32 10.37
N ARG A 162 -11.59 -16.43 11.69
CA ARG A 162 -12.45 -15.52 12.46
C ARG A 162 -11.80 -14.16 12.59
N TYR A 163 -10.50 -14.12 12.85
CA TYR A 163 -9.74 -12.86 12.83
C TYR A 163 -9.79 -12.21 11.44
N PHE A 164 -9.53 -12.98 10.37
CA PHE A 164 -9.71 -12.51 9.00
C PHE A 164 -11.09 -11.90 8.77
N SER A 165 -12.16 -12.62 9.13
CA SER A 165 -13.54 -12.16 8.91
C SER A 165 -13.83 -10.84 9.64
N ARG A 166 -13.29 -10.67 10.85
CA ARG A 166 -13.39 -9.40 11.60
C ARG A 166 -12.66 -8.26 10.91
N ILE A 167 -11.43 -8.50 10.46
CA ILE A 167 -10.62 -7.51 9.75
C ILE A 167 -11.27 -7.15 8.42
N PHE A 168 -11.68 -8.13 7.62
CA PHE A 168 -12.38 -7.93 6.36
C PHE A 168 -13.63 -7.07 6.56
N ARG A 169 -14.48 -7.40 7.56
CA ARG A 169 -15.68 -6.61 7.84
C ARG A 169 -15.36 -5.18 8.27
N ARG A 170 -14.28 -4.97 9.02
CA ARG A 170 -13.84 -3.62 9.40
C ARG A 170 -13.40 -2.79 8.20
N GLU A 171 -12.63 -3.37 7.29
CA GLU A 171 -12.11 -2.64 6.13
C GLU A 171 -13.14 -2.50 4.99
N VAL A 172 -14.06 -3.46 4.83
CA VAL A 172 -15.00 -3.53 3.69
C VAL A 172 -16.44 -3.16 4.09
N GLY A 173 -16.76 -3.17 5.39
CA GLY A 173 -18.10 -2.88 5.92
C GLY A 173 -19.03 -4.10 5.99
N VAL A 174 -18.76 -5.16 5.23
CA VAL A 174 -19.55 -6.40 5.16
C VAL A 174 -18.68 -7.64 5.38
N SER A 175 -19.27 -8.79 5.72
CA SER A 175 -18.51 -10.04 5.86
C SER A 175 -18.01 -10.57 4.51
N PRO A 176 -16.97 -11.42 4.47
CA PRO A 176 -16.49 -12.04 3.23
C PRO A 176 -17.59 -12.76 2.44
N ASP A 177 -18.45 -13.53 3.11
CA ASP A 177 -19.57 -14.22 2.45
C ASP A 177 -20.63 -13.26 1.90
N ALA A 178 -20.89 -12.15 2.61
CA ALA A 178 -21.82 -11.14 2.12
C ALA A 178 -21.25 -10.41 0.91
N PHE A 179 -19.94 -10.10 0.94
CA PHE A 179 -19.23 -9.50 -0.19
C PHE A 179 -19.25 -10.38 -1.44
N ARG A 180 -19.07 -11.71 -1.29
CA ARG A 180 -19.15 -12.65 -2.43
C ARG A 180 -20.52 -12.69 -3.10
N ARG A 181 -21.59 -12.50 -2.32
CA ARG A 181 -22.97 -12.60 -2.81
C ARG A 181 -23.50 -11.31 -3.44
N ALA A 182 -22.78 -10.20 -3.29
CA ALA A 182 -23.16 -8.89 -3.82
C ALA A 182 -22.71 -8.76 -5.29
#